data_AF-X7XVT9-F1
#
_entry.id   AF-X7XVT9-F1
#
_cell.length_a   1.000
_cell.length_b   1.000
_cell.length_c   1.000
_cell.angle_alpha   90.00
_cell.angle_beta   90.00
_cell.angle_gamma   90.00
#
_symmetry.space_group_name_H-M   'P 1'
#
loop_
_entity.id
_entity.type
_entity.pdbx_description
1 polymer ?
#
loop_
_entity_poly.entity_id
_entity_poly.type
_entity_poly.pdbx_seq_one_letter_code
_entity_poly.pdbx_strand_id
1 'polypeptide(L)' 'MSDAAIQRVGVVGAGQMGSGIAEVSVRAGVEVTVFETTEALVTAGRNAS' A
#
# COMPACT_ATOMS: atom_id res chain seq x y z
N MET A 1 9.17 -10.36 -23.14
CA MET A 1 8.37 -9.65 -22.12
C MET A 1 8.84 -8.21 -22.11
N SER A 2 7.96 -7.24 -22.32
CA SER A 2 8.32 -5.83 -22.23
C SER A 2 8.85 -5.54 -20.83
N ASP A 3 10.04 -4.94 -20.75
CA ASP A 3 10.75 -4.55 -19.52
C ASP A 3 10.12 -3.30 -18.87
N ALA A 4 8.79 -3.31 -18.76
CA ALA A 4 8.04 -2.20 -18.21
C ALA A 4 8.12 -2.27 -16.68
N ALA A 5 9.04 -1.49 -16.10
CA ALA A 5 9.15 -1.32 -14.66
C ALA A 5 7.80 -0.86 -14.07
N ILE A 6 7.41 -1.42 -12.93
CA ILE A 6 6.22 -0.98 -12.20
C ILE A 6 6.49 0.42 -11.66
N GLN A 7 5.66 1.39 -12.04
CA GLN A 7 5.81 2.78 -11.63
C GLN A 7 5.06 3.09 -10.33
N ARG A 8 3.90 2.46 -10.10
CA ARG A 8 3.01 2.71 -8.96
C ARG A 8 2.29 1.44 -8.52
N VAL A 9 2.03 1.31 -7.22
CA VAL A 9 1.29 0.19 -6.61
C VAL A 9 0.08 0.72 -5.83
N GLY A 10 -1.09 0.12 -6.08
CA GLY A 10 -2.29 0.32 -5.28
C GLY A 10 -2.50 -0.86 -4.34
N VAL A 11 -2.67 -0.59 -3.04
CA VAL A 11 -3.01 -1.61 -2.03
C VAL A 11 -4.41 -1.34 -1.51
N VAL A 12 -5.28 -2.35 -1.55
CA VAL A 12 -6.65 -2.27 -1.02
C VAL A 12 -6.69 -2.95 0.33
N GLY A 13 -7.05 -2.20 1.36
CA GLY A 13 -7.00 -2.62 2.75
C GLY A 13 -5.72 -2.17 3.46
N ALA A 14 -5.86 -1.69 4.68
CA ALA A 14 -4.78 -1.18 5.53
C ALA A 14 -4.59 -2.01 6.83
N GLY A 15 -5.19 -3.19 6.91
CA GLY A 15 -4.91 -4.18 7.96
C GLY A 15 -3.52 -4.81 7.83
N GLN A 16 -3.17 -5.74 8.73
CA GLN A 16 -1.82 -6.33 8.85
C GLN A 16 -1.20 -6.79 7.52
N MET A 17 -1.98 -7.43 6.64
CA MET A 17 -1.47 -7.90 5.35
C MET A 17 -1.26 -6.74 4.37
N GLY A 18 -2.19 -5.78 4.33
CA GLY A 18 -2.12 -4.61 3.45
C GLY A 18 -0.97 -3.68 3.81
N SER A 19 -0.74 -3.45 5.10
CA SER A 19 0.41 -2.67 5.57
C SER A 19 1.73 -3.34 5.20
N GLY A 20 1.86 -4.66 5.37
CA GLY A 20 3.05 -5.41 4.97
C GLY A 20 3.34 -5.34 3.47
N ILE A 21 2.30 -5.44 2.62
CA ILE A 21 2.43 -5.29 1.16
C ILE A 21 2.88 -3.87 0.79
N ALA A 22 2.26 -2.86 1.41
CA ALA A 22 2.63 -1.46 1.19
C ALA A 22 4.09 -1.21 1.60
N GLU A 23 4.51 -1.74 2.75
CA GLU A 23 5.85 -1.59 3.28
C GLU A 23 6.91 -2.18 2.34
N VAL A 24 6.75 -3.43 1.89
CA VAL A 24 7.73 -4.05 0.98
C VAL A 24 7.79 -3.33 -0.37
N SER A 25 6.67 -2.80 -0.84
CA SER A 25 6.59 -2.06 -2.11
C SER A 25 7.29 -0.70 -2.02
N VAL A 26 7.11 0.03 -0.92
CA VAL A 26 7.86 1.28 -0.64
C VAL A 26 9.35 0.98 -0.49
N ARG A 27 9.73 -0.08 0.23
CA ARG A 27 11.14 -0.50 0.39
C ARG A 27 11.79 -0.87 -0.94
N ALA A 28 11.01 -1.33 -1.92
CA ALA A 28 11.46 -1.58 -3.29
C ALA A 28 11.57 -0.30 -4.15
N GLY A 29 11.26 0.88 -3.59
CA GLY A 29 11.37 2.17 -4.27
C GLY A 29 10.20 2.50 -5.19
N VAL A 30 9.05 1.83 -5.03
CA VAL A 30 7.85 2.08 -5.83
C VAL A 30 6.91 3.02 -5.07
N GLU A 31 6.26 3.94 -5.79
CA GLU A 31 5.23 4.80 -5.20
C GLU A 31 3.99 3.96 -4.86
N VAL A 32 3.51 4.06 -3.61
CA VAL A 32 2.38 3.26 -3.10
C VAL A 32 1.22 4.14 -2.67
N THR A 33 0.02 3.78 -3.10
CA THR A 33 -1.25 4.33 -2.58
C THR A 33 -2.04 3.22 -1.88
N VAL A 34 -2.46 3.45 -0.63
CA VAL A 34 -3.32 2.53 0.12
C VAL A 34 -4.74 3.07 0.14
N PHE A 35 -5.71 2.22 -0.18
CA PHE A 35 -7.13 2.54 -0.19
C PHE A 35 -7.87 1.76 0.89
N GLU A 36 -8.81 2.44 1.55
CA GLU A 36 -9.78 1.84 2.46
C GLU A 36 -11.17 2.37 2.14
N THR A 37 -12.19 1.60 2.52
CA THR A 37 -13.59 1.91 2.15
C THR A 37 -14.18 3.08 2.95
N THR A 38 -13.57 3.44 4.08
CA THR A 38 -14.00 4.54 4.94
C THR A 38 -12.80 5.30 5.50
N GLU A 39 -13.00 6.57 5.85
CA GLU A 39 -11.97 7.40 6.49
C GLU A 39 -11.53 6.86 7.86
N ALA A 40 -12.45 6.25 8.61
CA ALA A 40 -12.14 5.60 9.88
C ALA A 40 -11.12 4.45 9.70
N LEU A 41 -11.29 3.64 8.65
CA LEU A 41 -10.37 2.55 8.33
C LEU A 41 -9.02 3.06 7.81
N VAL A 42 -9.01 4.13 7.00
CA VAL A 42 -7.76 4.81 6.61
C VAL A 42 -6.98 5.26 7.85
N THR A 43 -7.68 5.91 8.79
CA THR A 43 -7.07 6.43 10.02
C THR A 43 -6.55 5.29 10.91
N ALA A 44 -7.33 4.23 11.08
CA ALA A 44 -6.91 3.05 11.83
C ALA A 44 -5.64 2.41 11.24
N GLY A 45 -5.58 2.24 9.91
CA GLY A 45 -4.42 1.68 9.24
C GLY A 45 -3.14 2.52 9.39
N ARG A 46 -3.26 3.85 9.39
CA ARG A 46 -2.12 4.77 9.64
C ARG A 46 -1.56 4.65 11.06
N ASN A 47 -2.43 4.45 12.04
CA ASN A 47 -2.05 4.40 13.45
C ASN A 47 -1.56 3.00 13.89
N ALA A 48 -1.70 2.00 13.02
CA ALA A 48 -1.27 0.63 13.27
C ALA A 48 0.19 0.35 12.87
N SER A 49 0.91 1.37 12.34
CA SER A 49 2.28 1.28 11.82
C SER A 49 3.28 1.97 12.75
#